data_AF-A0A517VKD3-F1
#
_entry.id   AF-A0A517VKD3-F1
#
_cell.length_a   1.000
_cell.length_b   1.000
_cell.length_c   1.000
_cell.angle_alpha   90.00
_cell.angle_beta   90.00
_cell.angle_gamma   90.00
#
_symmetry.space_group_name_H-M   'P 1'
#
loop_
_entity.id
_entity.type
_entity.pdbx_description
1 polymer ?
#
loop_
_entity_poly.entity_id
_entity_poly.type
_entity_poly.pdbx_seq_one_letter_code
_entity_poly.pdbx_strand_id
1 'polypeptide(L)'
;MTRELPQITLQQRQMMMNVIWLALIMGVVTFGIIVTFIGLKEEPGNGLPFITYLGMGLAALMLVLRMIIPNMIARNQFTQAMQEAREEGIQDEEQMLGTFYQIFMVRMIIGLALLEGAAMINLVAVMVENQKLAFIPVAILLLVMIASMPTKSKLDGWIRNQMENYNLEHQN
;
A
#
# COMPACT_ATOMS: atom_id res chain seq x y z
N MET A 1 -3.66 -30.84 -25.69
CA MET A 1 -2.76 -29.68 -25.77
C MET A 1 -3.17 -28.69 -24.69
N THR A 2 -2.59 -28.80 -23.49
CA THR A 2 -2.66 -27.74 -22.50
C THR A 2 -1.88 -26.56 -23.06
N ARG A 3 -2.58 -25.50 -23.47
CA ARG A 3 -1.92 -24.21 -23.75
C ARG A 3 -1.33 -23.76 -22.42
N GLU A 4 -0.03 -23.97 -22.23
CA GLU A 4 0.67 -23.34 -21.12
C GLU A 4 0.48 -21.83 -21.27
N LEU A 5 -0.14 -21.22 -20.26
CA LEU A 5 -0.35 -19.78 -20.27
C LEU A 5 1.02 -19.11 -20.23
N PRO A 6 1.23 -18.04 -21.01
CA PRO A 6 2.51 -17.34 -21.01
C PRO A 6 2.85 -16.88 -19.59
N GLN A 7 4.00 -17.31 -19.09
CA GLN A 7 4.49 -16.88 -17.77
C GLN A 7 4.71 -15.37 -17.78
N ILE A 8 4.19 -14.69 -16.75
CA ILE A 8 4.30 -13.23 -16.64
C ILE A 8 5.75 -12.87 -16.36
N THR A 9 6.36 -12.09 -17.26
CA THR A 9 7.77 -11.68 -17.14
C THR A 9 7.96 -10.73 -15.96
N LEU A 10 9.19 -10.65 -15.42
CA LEU A 10 9.54 -9.73 -14.32
C LEU A 10 9.23 -8.26 -14.67
N GLN A 11 9.41 -7.89 -15.94
CA GLN A 11 9.10 -6.54 -16.42
C GLN A 11 7.59 -6.27 -16.37
N GLN A 12 6.76 -7.23 -16.75
CA GLN A 12 5.29 -7.12 -16.66
C GLN A 12 4.83 -7.00 -15.21
N ARG A 13 5.41 -7.76 -14.28
CA ARG A 13 5.11 -7.65 -12.83
C ARG A 13 5.44 -6.26 -12.29
N GLN A 14 6.59 -5.70 -12.68
CA GLN A 14 6.97 -4.34 -12.29
C GLN A 14 6.02 -3.28 -12.86
N MET A 15 5.61 -3.41 -14.14
CA MET A 15 4.63 -2.51 -14.73
C MET A 15 3.28 -2.58 -14.00
N MET A 16 2.83 -3.79 -13.66
CA MET A 16 1.61 -3.99 -12.89
C MET A 16 1.66 -3.28 -11.53
N MET A 17 2.78 -3.40 -10.79
CA MET A 17 2.95 -2.66 -9.52
C MET A 17 2.89 -1.14 -9.72
N ASN A 18 3.52 -0.61 -10.77
CA ASN A 18 3.47 0.83 -11.07
C ASN A 18 2.05 1.30 -11.41
N VAL A 19 1.30 0.52 -12.18
CA VAL A 19 -0.10 0.83 -12.53
C VAL A 19 -0.98 0.86 -11.29
N ILE A 20 -0.86 -0.14 -10.41
CA ILE A 20 -1.64 -0.21 -9.17
C ILE A 20 -1.28 0.95 -8.24
N TRP A 21 0.01 1.25 -8.07
CA TRP A 21 0.48 2.39 -7.27
C TRP A 21 -0.08 3.72 -7.79
N LEU A 22 -0.01 3.96 -9.10
CA LEU A 22 -0.59 5.16 -9.71
C LEU A 22 -2.10 5.22 -9.56
N ALA A 23 -2.81 4.10 -9.76
CA ALA A 23 -4.27 4.04 -9.66
C ALA A 23 -4.77 4.45 -8.26
N LEU A 24 -4.12 3.96 -7.20
CA LEU A 24 -4.48 4.31 -5.82
C LEU A 24 -4.25 5.80 -5.50
N ILE A 25 -3.15 6.39 -6.00
CA ILE A 25 -2.90 7.83 -5.88
C ILE A 25 -3.94 8.64 -6.65
N MET A 26 -4.21 8.24 -7.89
CA MET A 26 -5.16 8.92 -8.77
C MET A 26 -6.58 8.90 -8.21
N GLY A 27 -6.98 7.84 -7.50
CA GLY A 27 -8.24 7.78 -6.76
C GLY A 27 -8.37 8.93 -5.77
N VAL A 28 -7.39 9.09 -4.87
CA VAL A 28 -7.37 10.16 -3.86
C VAL A 28 -7.32 11.55 -4.51
N VAL A 29 -6.49 11.73 -5.54
CA VAL A 29 -6.36 13.02 -6.25
C VAL A 29 -7.67 13.40 -6.93
N THR A 30 -8.29 12.48 -7.67
CA THR A 30 -9.54 12.74 -8.39
C THR A 30 -10.66 13.06 -7.41
N PHE A 31 -10.78 12.30 -6.32
CA PHE A 31 -11.76 12.60 -5.29
C PHE A 31 -11.48 13.95 -4.61
N GLY A 32 -10.22 14.25 -4.30
CA GLY A 32 -9.83 15.55 -3.74
C GLY A 32 -10.19 16.73 -4.62
N ILE A 33 -10.04 16.60 -5.95
CA ILE A 33 -10.48 17.60 -6.93
C ILE A 33 -12.00 17.81 -6.82
N ILE A 34 -12.79 16.72 -6.84
CA ILE A 34 -14.25 16.78 -6.73
C ILE A 34 -14.66 17.48 -5.43
N VAL A 35 -14.07 17.09 -4.31
CA VAL A 35 -14.33 17.69 -2.99
C VAL A 35 -13.98 19.18 -2.95
N THR A 36 -12.90 19.59 -3.60
CA THR A 36 -12.50 21.01 -3.65
C THR A 36 -13.54 21.85 -4.40
N PHE A 37 -14.07 21.35 -5.51
CA PHE A 37 -15.06 22.08 -6.32
C PHE A 37 -16.47 22.05 -5.74
N ILE A 38 -16.85 20.99 -5.01
CA ILE A 38 -18.20 20.82 -4.47
C ILE A 38 -18.28 21.26 -3.00
N GLY A 39 -17.34 20.83 -2.17
CA GLY A 39 -17.41 20.94 -0.71
C GLY A 39 -17.07 22.32 -0.15
N LEU A 40 -16.30 23.15 -0.86
CA LEU A 40 -15.85 24.45 -0.36
C LEU A 40 -16.79 25.62 -0.69
N LYS A 41 -18.05 25.35 -1.03
CA LYS A 41 -19.01 26.38 -1.48
C LYS A 41 -19.70 27.12 -0.35
N GLU A 42 -19.77 26.54 0.84
CA GLU A 42 -20.47 27.12 1.99
C GLU A 42 -19.46 27.69 3.00
N GLU A 43 -19.92 28.36 4.05
CA GLU A 43 -19.05 28.70 5.18
C GLU A 43 -18.94 27.49 6.13
N PRO A 44 -17.78 27.28 6.80
CA PRO A 44 -17.66 26.22 7.79
C PRO A 44 -18.69 26.43 8.90
N GLY A 45 -19.38 25.36 9.28
CA GLY A 45 -20.40 25.43 10.33
C GLY A 45 -19.82 25.92 11.65
N ASN A 46 -20.61 26.66 12.44
CA ASN A 46 -20.19 27.21 13.75
C ASN A 46 -19.98 26.14 14.86
N GLY A 47 -20.17 24.86 14.54
CA GLY A 47 -19.97 23.74 15.47
C GLY A 47 -18.51 23.29 15.56
N LEU A 48 -18.20 22.52 16.59
CA LEU A 48 -16.89 21.86 16.70
C LEU A 48 -16.77 20.80 15.60
N PRO A 49 -15.72 20.83 14.77
CA PRO A 49 -15.58 19.94 13.61
C PRO A 49 -15.11 18.54 14.01
N PHE A 50 -16.02 17.76 14.57
CA PHE A 50 -15.76 16.46 15.15
C PHE A 50 -15.22 15.45 14.13
N ILE A 51 -15.79 15.40 12.91
CA ILE A 51 -15.39 14.46 11.87
C ILE A 51 -13.99 14.79 11.37
N THR A 52 -13.63 16.06 11.27
CA THR A 52 -12.29 16.52 10.91
C THR A 52 -11.26 16.03 11.92
N TYR A 53 -11.49 16.20 13.22
CA TYR A 53 -10.56 15.73 14.25
C TYR A 53 -10.47 14.20 14.30
N LEU A 54 -11.59 13.50 14.12
CA LEU A 54 -11.60 12.05 14.00
C LEU A 54 -10.79 11.58 12.78
N GLY A 55 -10.98 12.24 11.63
CA GLY A 55 -10.26 11.97 10.39
C GLY A 55 -8.75 12.17 10.55
N MET A 56 -8.32 13.23 11.24
CA MET A 56 -6.91 13.48 11.55
C MET A 56 -6.33 12.39 12.46
N GLY A 57 -7.07 11.99 13.51
CA GLY A 57 -6.66 10.90 14.39
C GLY A 57 -6.53 9.56 13.65
N LEU A 58 -7.51 9.25 12.79
CA LEU A 58 -7.47 8.05 11.93
C LEU A 58 -6.31 8.10 10.94
N ALA A 59 -5.99 9.27 10.35
CA ALA A 59 -4.84 9.42 9.47
C ALA A 59 -3.52 9.12 10.19
N ALA A 60 -3.35 9.64 11.41
CA ALA A 60 -2.17 9.35 12.22
C ALA A 60 -2.08 7.84 12.56
N LEU A 61 -3.20 7.23 12.97
CA LEU A 61 -3.26 5.81 13.27
C LEU A 61 -2.91 4.95 12.04
N MET A 62 -3.53 5.22 10.89
CA MET A 62 -3.28 4.46 9.65
C MET A 62 -1.85 4.63 9.16
N LEU A 63 -1.24 5.80 9.36
CA LEU A 63 0.16 6.04 9.05
C LEU A 63 1.10 5.14 9.89
N VAL A 64 0.73 4.85 11.15
CA VAL A 64 1.45 3.88 12.00
C VAL A 64 1.16 2.45 11.56
N LEU A 65 -0.11 2.10 11.37
CA LEU A 65 -0.52 0.74 11.00
C LEU A 65 0.07 0.29 9.66
N ARG A 66 0.29 1.21 8.71
CA ARG A 66 0.96 0.92 7.44
C ARG A 66 2.35 0.31 7.61
N MET A 67 3.03 0.59 8.73
CA MET A 67 4.38 0.08 8.99
C MET A 67 4.35 -1.34 9.57
N ILE A 68 3.23 -1.75 10.16
CA ILE A 68 3.11 -3.01 10.90
C ILE A 68 2.38 -4.04 10.03
N ILE A 69 1.16 -3.72 9.60
CA ILE A 69 0.25 -4.68 8.96
C ILE A 69 0.85 -5.27 7.68
N PRO A 70 1.36 -4.48 6.71
CA PRO A 70 1.89 -5.04 5.47
C PRO A 70 3.12 -5.91 5.71
N ASN A 71 3.99 -5.51 6.64
CA ASN A 71 5.22 -6.26 6.95
C ASN A 71 4.89 -7.60 7.63
N MET A 72 3.89 -7.63 8.53
CA MET A 72 3.44 -8.85 9.18
C MET A 72 2.85 -9.85 8.17
N ILE A 73 2.00 -9.37 7.27
CA ILE A 73 1.38 -10.22 6.24
C ILE A 73 2.44 -10.74 5.27
N ALA A 74 3.34 -9.88 4.80
CA ALA A 74 4.39 -10.25 3.86
C ALA A 74 5.36 -11.28 4.44
N ARG A 75 5.76 -11.11 5.71
CA ARG A 75 6.63 -12.08 6.40
C ARG A 75 5.96 -13.43 6.53
N ASN A 76 4.69 -13.47 6.93
CA ASN A 76 3.94 -14.72 7.03
C ASN A 76 3.84 -15.44 5.68
N GLN A 77 3.51 -14.71 4.61
CA GLN A 77 3.45 -15.27 3.25
C GLN A 77 4.83 -15.74 2.76
N PHE A 78 5.89 -15.00 3.10
CA PHE A 78 7.26 -15.37 2.74
C PHE A 78 7.70 -16.67 3.42
N THR A 79 7.46 -16.80 4.72
CA THR A 79 7.78 -18.02 5.47
C THR A 79 7.01 -19.22 4.92
N GLN A 80 5.72 -19.06 4.59
CA GLN A 80 4.92 -20.11 3.97
C GLN A 80 5.49 -20.53 2.61
N ALA A 81 5.79 -19.56 1.73
CA ALA A 81 6.37 -19.85 0.42
C ALA A 81 7.73 -20.57 0.51
N MET A 82 8.57 -20.22 1.51
CA MET A 82 9.84 -20.90 1.75
C MET A 82 9.67 -22.34 2.27
N GLN A 83 8.66 -22.58 3.11
CA GLN A 83 8.34 -23.92 3.61
C GLN A 83 7.83 -24.80 2.47
N GLU A 84 6.88 -24.31 1.68
CA GLU A 84 6.35 -25.02 0.50
C GLU A 84 7.46 -25.35 -0.49
N ALA A 85 8.35 -24.40 -0.79
CA ALA A 85 9.48 -24.64 -1.69
C ALA A 85 10.43 -25.74 -1.18
N ARG A 86 10.63 -25.81 0.14
CA ARG A 86 11.46 -26.85 0.77
C ARG A 86 10.80 -28.22 0.74
N GLU A 87 9.49 -28.28 0.98
CA GLU A 87 8.71 -29.53 0.98
C GLU A 87 8.57 -30.12 -0.43
N GLU A 88 8.31 -29.27 -1.42
CA GLU A 88 8.16 -29.68 -2.82
C GLU A 88 9.49 -29.84 -3.56
N GLY A 89 10.61 -29.46 -2.93
CA GLY A 89 11.95 -29.51 -3.53
C GLY A 89 12.09 -28.57 -4.72
N ILE A 90 11.35 -27.46 -4.73
CA ILE A 90 11.41 -26.44 -5.79
C ILE A 90 12.79 -25.80 -5.75
N GLN A 91 13.59 -26.05 -6.80
CA GLN A 91 14.90 -25.41 -7.01
C GLN A 91 14.85 -24.34 -8.11
N ASP A 92 13.69 -24.13 -8.73
CA ASP A 92 13.55 -23.12 -9.78
C ASP A 92 13.58 -21.71 -9.17
N GLU A 93 14.71 -21.03 -9.35
CA GLU A 93 14.93 -19.66 -8.90
C GLU A 93 13.96 -18.68 -9.56
N GLU A 94 13.56 -18.91 -10.82
CA GLU A 94 12.62 -18.02 -11.52
C GLU A 94 11.21 -18.12 -10.92
N GLN A 95 10.78 -19.33 -10.58
CA GLN A 95 9.51 -19.57 -9.91
C GLN A 95 9.47 -18.90 -8.53
N MET A 96 10.54 -19.06 -7.73
CA MET A 96 10.66 -18.45 -6.40
C MET A 96 10.67 -16.92 -6.46
N LEU A 97 11.43 -16.35 -7.40
CA LEU A 97 11.44 -14.91 -7.64
C LEU A 97 10.03 -14.42 -7.99
N GLY A 98 9.30 -15.13 -8.85
CA GLY A 98 7.92 -14.84 -9.17
C GLY A 98 7.04 -14.70 -7.91
N THR A 99 7.11 -15.68 -7.01
CA THR A 99 6.36 -15.67 -5.74
C THR A 99 6.73 -14.46 -4.87
N PHE A 100 8.02 -14.14 -4.74
CA PHE A 100 8.47 -12.98 -3.95
C PHE A 100 7.98 -11.65 -4.51
N TYR A 101 7.96 -11.49 -5.84
CA TYR A 101 7.35 -10.32 -6.49
C TYR A 101 5.87 -10.17 -6.12
N GLN A 102 5.13 -11.29 -6.09
CA GLN A 102 3.72 -11.28 -5.76
C GLN A 102 3.48 -10.89 -4.29
N ILE A 103 4.27 -11.44 -3.35
CA ILE A 103 4.19 -11.10 -1.93
C ILE A 103 4.50 -9.61 -1.72
N PHE A 104 5.54 -9.08 -2.38
CA PHE A 104 5.88 -7.67 -2.31
C PHE A 104 4.76 -6.77 -2.87
N MET A 105 4.13 -7.18 -3.97
CA MET A 105 2.98 -6.46 -4.53
C MET A 105 1.81 -6.42 -3.55
N VAL A 106 1.46 -7.55 -2.92
CA VAL A 106 0.38 -7.60 -1.90
C VAL A 106 0.70 -6.68 -0.73
N ARG A 107 1.94 -6.73 -0.22
CA ARG A 107 2.42 -5.83 0.83
C ARG A 107 2.23 -4.36 0.44
N MET A 108 2.63 -3.98 -0.77
CA MET A 108 2.49 -2.62 -1.27
C MET A 108 1.01 -2.20 -1.33
N ILE A 109 0.13 -3.04 -1.89
CA ILE A 109 -1.31 -2.76 -2.03
C ILE A 109 -1.93 -2.51 -0.65
N ILE A 110 -1.68 -3.39 0.32
CA ILE A 110 -2.23 -3.25 1.67
C ILE A 110 -1.72 -1.96 2.33
N GLY A 111 -0.43 -1.67 2.20
CA GLY A 111 0.17 -0.45 2.74
C GLY A 111 -0.43 0.83 2.16
N LEU A 112 -0.65 0.87 0.84
CA LEU A 112 -1.25 2.01 0.16
C LEU A 112 -2.75 2.14 0.45
N ALA A 113 -3.49 1.03 0.53
CA ALA A 113 -4.92 1.03 0.82
C ALA A 113 -5.24 1.62 2.21
N LEU A 114 -4.39 1.37 3.21
CA LEU A 114 -4.52 2.00 4.54
C LEU A 114 -4.39 3.53 4.47
N LEU A 115 -3.47 4.04 3.65
CA LEU A 115 -3.29 5.49 3.46
C LEU A 115 -4.40 6.10 2.62
N GLU A 116 -4.80 5.42 1.54
CA GLU A 116 -5.91 5.82 0.70
C GLU A 116 -7.20 5.95 1.53
N GLY A 117 -7.56 4.91 2.30
CA GLY A 117 -8.76 4.92 3.14
C GLY A 117 -8.77 6.09 4.13
N ALA A 118 -7.64 6.37 4.78
CA ALA A 118 -7.50 7.53 5.66
C ALA A 118 -7.63 8.87 4.91
N ALA A 119 -7.03 8.99 3.72
CA ALA A 119 -7.14 10.19 2.91
C ALA A 119 -8.58 10.43 2.45
N MET A 120 -9.29 9.37 2.01
CA MET A 120 -10.70 9.45 1.61
C MET A 120 -11.60 9.89 2.75
N ILE A 121 -11.41 9.38 3.97
CA ILE A 121 -12.17 9.81 5.15
C ILE A 121 -11.98 11.30 5.44
N ASN A 122 -10.75 11.81 5.31
CA ASN A 122 -10.48 13.23 5.52
C ASN A 122 -11.10 14.09 4.42
N LEU A 123 -11.11 13.62 3.17
CA LEU A 123 -11.83 14.29 2.07
C LEU A 123 -13.34 14.30 2.31
N VAL A 124 -13.92 13.24 2.88
CA VAL A 124 -15.33 13.23 3.30
C VAL A 124 -15.56 14.24 4.42
N ALA A 125 -14.64 14.38 5.38
CA ALA A 125 -14.76 15.40 6.45
C ALA A 125 -14.83 16.82 5.87
N VAL A 126 -14.07 17.12 4.81
CA VAL A 126 -14.20 18.40 4.08
C VAL A 126 -15.60 18.58 3.51
N MET A 127 -16.19 17.55 2.88
CA MET A 127 -17.53 17.67 2.31
C MET A 127 -18.62 17.89 3.35
N VAL A 128 -18.48 17.32 4.54
CA VAL A 128 -19.52 17.35 5.59
C VAL A 128 -19.40 18.60 6.46
N GLU A 129 -18.18 18.99 6.83
CA GLU A 129 -17.95 20.09 7.80
C GLU A 129 -17.38 21.35 7.15
N ASN A 130 -17.00 21.26 5.87
CA ASN A 130 -16.43 22.36 5.10
C ASN A 130 -15.16 22.95 5.75
N GLN A 131 -14.42 22.09 6.46
CA GLN A 131 -13.19 22.46 7.15
C GLN A 131 -11.98 22.18 6.27
N LYS A 132 -11.31 23.26 5.85
CA LYS A 132 -10.10 23.19 5.02
C LYS A 132 -8.93 22.49 5.74
N LEU A 133 -8.95 22.42 7.07
CA LEU A 133 -7.92 21.76 7.87
C LEU A 133 -7.79 20.26 7.53
N ALA A 134 -8.88 19.60 7.11
CA ALA A 134 -8.85 18.19 6.73
C ALA A 134 -8.01 17.90 5.47
N PHE A 135 -7.61 18.93 4.68
CA PHE A 135 -6.67 18.73 3.58
C PHE A 135 -5.22 18.49 4.03
N ILE A 136 -4.85 18.93 5.23
CA ILE A 136 -3.49 18.74 5.76
C ILE A 136 -3.12 17.25 5.84
N PRO A 137 -3.88 16.37 6.52
CA PRO A 137 -3.57 14.95 6.54
C PRO A 137 -3.64 14.32 5.14
N VAL A 138 -4.55 14.76 4.27
CA VAL A 138 -4.63 14.25 2.88
C VAL A 138 -3.34 14.52 2.12
N ALA A 139 -2.80 15.74 2.21
CA ALA A 139 -1.54 16.10 1.56
C ALA A 139 -0.37 15.29 2.09
N ILE A 140 -0.28 15.10 3.42
CA ILE A 140 0.77 14.28 4.04
C ILE A 140 0.67 12.82 3.57
N LEU A 141 -0.52 12.23 3.60
CA LEU A 141 -0.74 10.85 3.18
C LEU A 141 -0.42 10.65 1.70
N LEU A 142 -0.81 11.59 0.83
CA LEU A 142 -0.45 11.59 -0.58
C LEU A 142 1.06 11.63 -0.79
N LEU A 143 1.79 12.49 -0.07
CA LEU A 143 3.26 12.52 -0.15
C LEU A 143 3.89 11.18 0.25
N VAL A 144 3.36 10.52 1.28
CA VAL A 144 3.81 9.19 1.70
C VAL A 144 3.48 8.14 0.63
N MET A 145 2.31 8.20 0.00
CA MET A 145 1.96 7.31 -1.11
C MET A 145 2.91 7.51 -2.29
N ILE A 146 3.22 8.76 -2.67
CA ILE A 146 4.17 9.08 -3.74
C ILE A 146 5.57 8.55 -3.41
N ALA A 147 6.05 8.74 -2.17
CA ALA A 147 7.34 8.23 -1.71
C ALA A 147 7.40 6.68 -1.68
N SER A 148 6.24 6.02 -1.67
CA SER A 148 6.11 4.55 -1.64
C SER A 148 6.26 3.89 -3.02
N MET A 149 6.72 4.61 -4.05
CA MET A 149 6.95 4.10 -5.39
C MET A 149 7.65 2.72 -5.38
N PRO A 150 7.11 1.70 -6.08
CA PRO A 150 7.70 0.37 -6.15
C PRO A 150 8.85 0.37 -7.15
N THR A 151 10.09 0.36 -6.67
CA THR A 151 11.29 0.28 -7.53
C THR A 151 11.94 -1.09 -7.39
N LYS A 152 12.64 -1.54 -8.43
CA LYS A 152 13.39 -2.81 -8.41
C LYS A 152 14.36 -2.88 -7.23
N SER A 153 15.07 -1.78 -6.96
CA SER A 153 16.00 -1.69 -5.82
C SER A 153 15.32 -1.90 -4.46
N LYS A 154 14.11 -1.35 -4.24
CA LYS A 154 13.35 -1.59 -3.01
C LYS A 154 12.89 -3.03 -2.88
N LEU A 155 12.52 -3.67 -3.99
CA LEU A 155 12.15 -5.08 -4.02
C LEU A 155 13.36 -5.96 -3.69
N ASP A 156 14.49 -5.78 -4.39
CA ASP A 156 15.69 -6.57 -4.16
C ASP A 156 16.20 -6.43 -2.72
N GLY A 157 16.17 -5.20 -2.18
CA GLY A 157 16.51 -4.94 -0.79
C GLY A 157 15.55 -5.63 0.19
N TRP A 158 14.25 -5.63 -0.11
CA TRP A 158 13.25 -6.32 0.70
C TRP A 158 13.44 -7.84 0.67
N ILE A 159 13.66 -8.46 -0.50
CA ILE A 159 13.90 -9.90 -0.64
C ILE A 159 15.13 -10.33 0.17
N ARG A 160 16.24 -9.58 0.05
CA ARG A 160 17.47 -9.85 0.83
C ARG A 160 17.20 -9.84 2.33
N ASN A 161 16.48 -8.83 2.83
CA ASN A 161 16.13 -8.72 4.24
C ASN A 161 15.23 -9.88 4.70
N GLN A 162 14.30 -10.36 3.87
CA GLN A 162 13.47 -11.51 4.23
C GLN A 162 14.27 -12.80 4.27
N MET A 163 15.15 -13.04 3.29
CA MET A 163 16.04 -14.21 3.27
C MET A 163 16.97 -14.24 4.48
N GLU A 164 17.56 -13.09 4.84
CA GLU A 164 18.40 -12.96 6.03
C GLU A 164 17.62 -13.32 7.30
N ASN A 165 16.45 -12.73 7.49
CA ASN A 165 15.61 -13.02 8.66
C ASN A 165 15.18 -14.50 8.72
N TYR A 166 14.80 -15.09 7.59
CA TYR A 166 14.40 -16.50 7.51
C TYR A 166 15.56 -17.43 7.90
N ASN A 167 16.76 -17.16 7.38
CA ASN A 167 17.94 -17.95 7.70
C ASN A 167 18.31 -17.87 9.20
N LEU A 168 18.21 -16.69 9.80
CA LEU A 168 18.46 -16.51 11.24
C LEU A 168 17.47 -17.30 12.11
N GLU A 169 16.21 -17.42 11.69
CA GLU A 169 15.17 -18.18 12.40
C GLU A 169 15.39 -19.70 12.34
N HIS A 170 16.05 -20.22 11.30
CA HIS A 170 16.21 -21.66 11.04
C HIS A 170 17.64 -22.17 11.26
N GLN A 171 18.52 -21.36 11.86
CA GLN A 171 19.89 -21.76 12.26
C GLN A 171 19.97 -22.31 13.69
N ASN A 172 18.88 -22.27 14.46
CA ASN A 172 18.76 -22.89 15.79
C ASN A 172 17.95 -24.18 15.74
#